data_AF-A0A3R9MWJ8-F1
#
_entry.id   AF-A0A3R9MWJ8-F1
#
_cell.length_a   1.000
_cell.length_b   1.000
_cell.length_c   1.000
_cell.angle_alpha   90.00
_cell.angle_beta   90.00
_cell.angle_gamma   90.00
#
_symmetry.space_group_name_H-M   'P 1'
#
loop_
_entity.id
_entity.type
_entity.pdbx_description
1 polymer ?
#
loop_
_entity_poly.entity_id
_entity_poly.type
_entity_poly.pdbx_seq_one_letter_code
_entity_poly.pdbx_strand_id
1 'polypeptide(L)'
;MKPCKYPYSGRRKGQKVSSPLFSARPIFNEIPIVEEVKVDFGVEANFGRSYPEMVIHLDISGYGNRVHSVHRFPGIFLTVGESIQLKILFYRRIRNLTADRFLTFRESDWKFLISDLVNEFVR
;
A
#
# COMPACT_ATOMS: atom_id res chain seq x y z
N MET A 1 35.68 11.84 -62.43
CA MET A 1 34.90 10.58 -62.60
C MET A 1 33.90 10.48 -61.45
N LYS A 2 32.60 10.34 -61.74
CA LYS A 2 31.55 10.13 -60.71
C LYS A 2 31.16 8.64 -60.73
N PRO A 3 31.08 7.95 -59.57
CA PRO A 3 30.46 6.64 -59.54
C PRO A 3 28.93 6.78 -59.49
N CYS A 4 28.26 6.12 -60.43
CA CYS A 4 26.81 6.04 -60.57
C CYS A 4 26.16 5.38 -59.35
N LYS A 5 25.04 5.95 -58.88
CA LYS A 5 24.11 5.31 -57.95
C LYS A 5 23.50 4.07 -58.61
N TYR A 6 23.66 2.90 -58.02
CA TYR A 6 22.89 1.71 -58.40
C TYR A 6 21.47 1.81 -57.86
N PRO A 7 20.43 1.59 -58.71
CA PRO A 7 19.06 1.51 -58.28
C PRO A 7 18.71 0.04 -58.04
N TYR A 8 18.45 -0.35 -56.80
CA TYR A 8 17.72 -1.59 -56.55
C TYR A 8 16.44 -1.30 -55.78
N SER A 9 15.42 -1.02 -56.60
CA SER A 9 14.01 -1.14 -56.28
C SER A 9 13.69 -2.61 -55.96
N GLY A 10 13.92 -3.01 -54.72
CA GLY A 10 13.45 -4.28 -54.16
C GLY A 10 12.14 -4.09 -53.41
N ARG A 11 11.03 -3.82 -54.12
CA ARG A 11 9.68 -3.91 -53.54
C ARG A 11 9.43 -5.38 -53.16
N ARG A 12 9.46 -5.70 -51.87
CA ARG A 12 8.83 -6.93 -51.34
C ARG A 12 8.01 -6.62 -50.08
N LYS A 13 6.70 -6.77 -50.28
CA LYS A 13 5.71 -7.39 -49.39
C LYS A 13 5.72 -6.98 -47.91
N GLY A 14 4.65 -6.26 -47.54
CA GLY A 14 3.78 -6.67 -46.45
C GLY A 14 4.29 -6.40 -45.04
N GLN A 15 3.59 -5.49 -44.36
CA GLN A 15 3.36 -5.50 -42.91
C GLN A 15 4.47 -6.11 -42.05
N LYS A 16 5.36 -5.25 -41.56
CA LYS A 16 5.59 -5.23 -40.12
C LYS A 16 5.48 -3.78 -39.71
N VAL A 17 4.26 -3.37 -39.35
CA VAL A 17 4.09 -2.36 -38.30
C VAL A 17 5.12 -2.76 -37.26
N SER A 18 6.09 -1.89 -36.99
CA SER A 18 7.00 -2.08 -35.88
C SER A 18 6.11 -2.15 -34.65
N SER A 19 5.68 -3.35 -34.28
CA SER A 19 5.21 -3.62 -32.95
C SER A 19 6.34 -3.07 -32.07
N PRO A 20 6.05 -2.13 -31.16
CA PRO A 20 7.05 -1.77 -30.18
C PRO A 20 7.35 -3.07 -29.44
N LEU A 21 8.49 -3.69 -29.76
CA LEU A 21 8.98 -4.94 -29.18
C LEU A 21 9.22 -4.81 -27.68
N PHE A 22 9.15 -3.58 -27.19
CA PHE A 22 9.01 -3.28 -25.80
C PHE A 22 7.70 -2.54 -25.64
N SER A 23 6.69 -3.21 -25.10
CA SER A 23 5.75 -2.47 -24.30
C SER A 23 6.60 -1.84 -23.19
N ALA A 24 6.92 -0.55 -23.33
CA ALA A 24 7.29 0.28 -22.20
C ALA A 24 6.03 0.42 -21.32
N ARG A 25 5.51 -0.71 -20.85
CA ARG A 25 4.74 -0.74 -19.63
C ARG A 25 5.77 -0.27 -18.62
N PRO A 26 5.61 0.90 -17.99
CA PRO A 26 6.33 1.13 -16.75
C PRO A 26 6.13 -0.12 -15.90
N ILE A 27 7.22 -0.62 -15.30
CA ILE A 27 7.17 -1.71 -14.32
C ILE A 27 6.49 -1.13 -13.07
N PHE A 28 5.28 -0.59 -13.20
CA PHE A 28 4.36 -0.56 -12.10
C PHE A 28 3.94 -2.01 -11.96
N ASN A 29 4.67 -2.71 -11.09
CA ASN A 29 4.20 -3.95 -10.53
C ASN A 29 2.78 -3.65 -10.01
N GLU A 30 1.77 -4.05 -10.79
CA GLU A 30 0.36 -4.11 -10.37
C GLU A 30 0.15 -5.23 -9.32
N ILE A 31 1.22 -5.63 -8.65
CA ILE A 31 1.15 -6.55 -7.52
C ILE A 31 0.52 -5.73 -6.40
N PRO A 32 -0.67 -6.12 -5.90
CA PRO A 32 -1.28 -5.42 -4.79
C PRO A 32 -0.30 -5.44 -3.62
N ILE A 33 0.00 -4.28 -3.04
CA ILE A 33 0.97 -4.07 -1.96
C ILE A 33 0.81 -5.09 -0.80
N VAL A 34 -0.42 -5.56 -0.59
CA VAL A 34 -0.79 -6.56 0.43
C VAL A 34 -0.10 -7.92 0.21
N GLU A 35 0.30 -8.29 -1.01
CA GLU A 35 1.02 -9.56 -1.26
C GLU A 35 2.48 -9.50 -0.79
N GLU A 36 3.13 -8.34 -0.86
CA GLU A 36 4.54 -8.17 -0.46
C GLU A 36 4.70 -7.65 0.98
N VAL A 37 3.66 -7.04 1.54
CA VAL A 37 3.66 -6.47 2.90
C VAL A 37 2.80 -7.31 3.83
N LYS A 38 3.44 -7.89 4.86
CA LYS A 38 2.74 -8.49 5.99
C LYS A 38 2.35 -7.39 6.97
N VAL A 39 1.05 -7.27 7.22
CA VAL A 39 0.47 -6.30 8.14
C VAL A 39 -0.30 -7.04 9.23
N ASP A 40 0.21 -6.96 10.45
CA ASP A 40 -0.42 -7.46 11.66
C ASP A 40 -1.02 -6.29 12.43
N PHE A 41 -2.36 -6.30 12.51
CA PHE A 41 -3.13 -5.29 13.24
C PHE A 41 -3.85 -5.94 14.42
N GLY A 42 -3.40 -5.60 15.63
CA GLY A 42 -3.95 -6.07 16.90
C GLY A 42 -4.69 -4.94 17.62
N VAL A 43 -5.87 -5.25 18.15
CA VAL A 43 -6.64 -4.33 19.01
C VAL A 43 -6.82 -5.03 20.34
N GLU A 44 -6.29 -4.43 21.39
CA GLU A 44 -6.36 -4.92 22.75
C GLU A 44 -7.10 -3.91 23.62
N ALA A 45 -8.04 -4.40 24.43
CA ALA A 45 -8.67 -3.60 25.46
C ALA A 45 -7.90 -3.83 26.77
N ASN A 46 -7.21 -2.80 27.24
CA ASN A 46 -6.53 -2.83 28.52
C ASN A 46 -7.46 -2.26 29.61
N PHE A 47 -8.06 -3.14 30.39
CA PHE A 47 -8.84 -2.77 31.56
C PHE A 47 -7.91 -2.61 32.77
N GLY A 48 -7.13 -1.52 32.79
CA GLY A 48 -6.30 -1.15 33.93
C GLY A 48 -7.13 -0.75 35.16
N ARG A 49 -6.48 -0.61 36.32
CA ARG A 49 -7.14 -0.39 37.63
C ARG A 49 -7.98 0.89 37.74
N SER A 50 -7.80 1.88 36.87
CA SER A 50 -8.40 3.22 37.03
C SER A 50 -9.13 3.74 35.79
N TYR A 51 -8.64 3.45 34.59
CA TYR A 51 -9.35 3.78 33.36
C TYR A 51 -9.19 2.65 32.36
N PRO A 52 -10.27 2.29 31.67
CA PRO A 52 -10.15 1.37 30.57
C PRO A 52 -9.41 2.16 29.45
N GLU A 53 -8.41 1.54 28.82
CA GLU A 53 -7.67 2.07 27.65
C GLU A 53 -7.71 1.09 26.48
N MET A 54 -7.90 1.57 25.26
CA MET A 54 -7.70 0.75 24.05
C MET A 54 -6.26 0.89 23.57
N VAL A 55 -5.61 -0.23 23.29
CA VAL A 55 -4.26 -0.31 22.76
C VAL A 55 -4.31 -0.96 21.38
N ILE A 56 -3.76 -0.27 20.39
CA ILE A 56 -3.65 -0.76 19.02
C ILE A 56 -2.18 -1.07 18.76
N HIS A 57 -1.90 -2.33 18.42
CA HIS A 57 -0.60 -2.81 18.00
C HIS A 57 -0.59 -2.91 16.48
N LEU A 58 0.37 -2.24 15.86
CA LEU A 58 0.59 -2.28 14.43
C LEU A 58 1.99 -2.80 14.15
N ASP A 59 2.05 -3.96 13.50
CA ASP A 59 3.27 -4.57 13.02
C ASP A 59 3.22 -4.68 11.51
N ILE A 60 4.12 -3.95 10.86
CA ILE A 60 4.21 -3.90 9.41
C ILE A 60 5.59 -4.38 9.01
N SER A 61 5.65 -5.37 8.12
CA SER A 61 6.91 -5.84 7.54
C SER A 61 6.78 -6.02 6.03
N GLY A 62 7.69 -5.43 5.26
CA GLY A 62 7.66 -5.51 3.80
C GLY A 62 8.73 -4.61 3.16
N TYR A 63 9.14 -4.94 1.93
CA TYR A 63 10.12 -4.16 1.14
C TYR A 63 11.44 -3.83 1.89
N GLY A 64 11.88 -4.70 2.80
CA GLY A 64 13.07 -4.50 3.62
C GLY A 64 12.91 -3.54 4.79
N ASN A 65 11.71 -3.01 5.03
CA ASN A 65 11.39 -2.15 6.17
C ASN A 65 10.48 -2.87 7.17
N ARG A 66 10.64 -2.55 8.45
CA ARG A 66 9.78 -3.05 9.54
C ARG A 66 9.39 -1.89 10.43
N VAL A 67 8.09 -1.74 10.65
CA VAL A 67 7.53 -0.70 11.52
C VAL A 67 6.69 -1.41 12.57
N HIS A 68 7.06 -1.21 13.83
CA HIS A 68 6.27 -1.61 14.98
C HIS A 68 5.81 -0.33 15.67
N SER A 69 4.51 -0.13 15.80
CA SER A 69 3.95 1.02 16.51
C SER A 69 2.81 0.62 17.42
N VAL A 70 2.81 1.20 18.63
CA VAL A 70 1.80 0.96 19.65
C VAL A 70 1.08 2.27 19.94
N HIS A 71 -0.23 2.28 19.73
CA HIS A 71 -1.06 3.47 19.90
C HIS A 71 -2.07 3.26 21.03
N ARG A 72 -2.05 4.16 22.01
CA ARG A 72 -2.96 4.13 23.16
C ARG A 72 -4.04 5.19 23.01
N PHE A 73 -5.28 4.77 23.21
CA PHE A 73 -6.48 5.60 23.12
C PHE A 73 -7.22 5.54 24.46
N PRO A 74 -6.91 6.46 25.40
CA PRO A 74 -7.57 6.50 26.69
C PRO A 74 -9.03 6.93 26.54
N GLY A 75 -9.94 6.28 27.28
CA GLY A 75 -11.36 6.65 27.30
C GLY A 75 -12.17 6.23 26.06
N ILE A 76 -11.54 5.57 25.07
CA ILE A 76 -12.22 5.01 23.91
C ILE A 76 -12.33 3.51 24.08
N PHE A 77 -13.57 3.00 24.02
CA PHE A 77 -13.89 1.58 24.16
C PHE A 77 -14.65 1.11 22.94
N LEU A 78 -13.97 0.31 22.12
CA LEU A 78 -14.61 -0.43 21.04
C LEU A 78 -15.05 -1.79 21.56
N THR A 79 -16.29 -2.14 21.25
CA THR A 79 -16.80 -3.50 21.40
C THR A 79 -16.02 -4.47 20.50
N VAL A 80 -16.16 -5.77 20.75
CA VAL A 80 -15.54 -6.82 19.90
C VAL A 80 -15.99 -6.69 18.43
N GLY A 81 -17.23 -6.26 18.19
CA GLY A 81 -17.72 -6.02 16.83
C GLY A 81 -17.04 -4.83 16.15
N GLU A 82 -16.93 -3.71 16.86
CA GLU A 82 -16.29 -2.49 16.34
C GLU A 82 -14.79 -2.68 16.13
N SER A 83 -14.09 -3.45 16.97
CA SER A 83 -12.66 -3.73 16.78
C SER A 83 -12.42 -4.56 15.50
N ILE A 84 -13.31 -5.50 15.18
CA ILE A 84 -13.29 -6.24 13.91
C ILE A 84 -13.56 -5.29 12.73
N GLN A 85 -14.55 -4.41 12.85
CA GLN A 85 -14.86 -3.44 11.80
C GLN A 85 -13.70 -2.48 11.55
N LEU A 86 -13.06 -2.00 12.61
CA LEU A 86 -11.88 -1.15 12.52
C LEU A 86 -10.73 -1.87 11.81
N LYS A 87 -10.49 -3.14 12.16
CA LYS A 87 -9.49 -3.98 11.47
C LYS A 87 -9.81 -4.12 9.97
N ILE A 88 -11.06 -4.38 9.60
CA ILE A 88 -11.49 -4.47 8.19
C ILE A 88 -11.27 -3.14 7.45
N LEU A 89 -11.65 -2.01 8.07
CA LEU A 89 -11.46 -0.67 7.49
C LEU A 89 -9.99 -0.34 7.30
N PHE A 90 -9.15 -0.70 8.27
CA PHE A 90 -7.70 -0.52 8.20
C PHE A 90 -7.09 -1.26 7.01
N TYR A 91 -7.39 -2.56 6.85
CA TYR A 91 -6.91 -3.33 5.69
C TYR A 91 -7.44 -2.78 4.37
N ARG A 92 -8.69 -2.32 4.33
CA ARG A 92 -9.28 -1.69 3.14
C ARG A 92 -8.56 -0.39 2.78
N ARG A 93 -8.17 0.42 3.77
CA ARG A 93 -7.39 1.66 3.57
C ARG A 93 -5.98 1.36 3.06
N ILE A 94 -5.29 0.39 3.65
CA ILE A 94 -3.93 0.01 3.22
C ILE A 94 -3.94 -0.53 1.79
N ARG A 95 -4.95 -1.32 1.41
CA ARG A 95 -5.08 -1.82 0.04
C ARG A 95 -5.15 -0.71 -1.01
N ASN A 96 -5.64 0.47 -0.63
CA ASN A 96 -5.75 1.63 -1.52
C ASN A 96 -4.49 2.52 -1.53
N LEU A 97 -3.48 2.22 -0.70
CA LEU A 97 -2.21 2.94 -0.75
C LEU A 97 -1.41 2.52 -2.00
N THR A 98 -0.50 3.38 -2.46
CA THR A 98 0.50 3.04 -3.48
C THR A 98 1.80 2.64 -2.81
N ALA A 99 2.64 1.84 -3.49
CA ALA A 99 3.90 1.34 -2.91
C ALA A 99 4.82 2.51 -2.51
N ASP A 100 4.91 3.54 -3.34
CA ASP A 100 5.67 4.76 -3.06
C ASP A 100 5.19 5.50 -1.81
N ARG A 101 3.86 5.57 -1.60
CA ARG A 101 3.31 6.15 -0.37
C ARG A 101 3.68 5.30 0.82
N PHE A 102 3.48 3.99 0.72
CA PHE A 102 3.78 3.07 1.81
C PHE A 102 5.25 3.12 2.24
N LEU A 103 6.19 3.23 1.30
CA LEU A 103 7.62 3.37 1.59
C LEU A 103 7.99 4.73 2.21
N THR A 104 7.18 5.76 1.98
CA THR A 104 7.41 7.11 2.53
C THR A 104 6.69 7.37 3.85
N PHE A 105 5.81 6.46 4.27
CA PHE A 105 5.07 6.57 5.55
C PHE A 105 6.03 6.64 6.73
N ARG A 106 5.90 7.68 7.54
CA ARG A 106 6.55 7.80 8.85
C ARG A 106 5.66 7.22 9.95
N GLU A 107 6.25 6.98 11.11
CA GLU A 107 5.50 6.54 12.30
C GLU A 107 4.36 7.53 12.67
N SER A 108 4.57 8.83 12.45
CA SER A 108 3.55 9.87 12.62
C SER A 108 2.35 9.67 11.70
N ASP A 109 2.57 9.28 10.46
CA ASP A 109 1.51 9.14 9.45
C ASP A 109 0.64 7.93 9.78
N TRP A 110 1.25 6.85 10.28
CA TRP A 110 0.51 5.69 10.82
C TRP A 110 -0.36 6.09 12.02
N LYS A 111 0.18 6.91 12.94
CA LYS A 111 -0.59 7.43 14.07
C LYS A 111 -1.79 8.25 13.62
N PHE A 112 -1.63 9.14 12.63
CA PHE A 112 -2.73 9.94 12.10
C PHE A 112 -3.79 9.06 11.42
N LEU A 113 -3.37 8.10 10.60
CA LEU A 113 -4.29 7.19 9.91
C LEU A 113 -5.12 6.37 10.91
N ILE A 114 -4.50 5.85 11.97
CA ILE A 114 -5.20 5.09 13.01
C ILE A 114 -6.13 6.02 13.81
N SER A 115 -5.66 7.22 14.19
CA SER A 115 -6.49 8.18 14.93
C SER A 115 -7.73 8.58 14.13
N ASP A 116 -7.60 8.82 12.83
CA ASP A 116 -8.74 9.15 11.96
C ASP A 116 -9.73 7.99 11.90
N LEU A 117 -9.24 6.75 11.75
CA LEU A 117 -10.10 5.56 11.74
C LEU A 117 -10.82 5.38 13.08
N VAL A 118 -10.13 5.52 14.21
CA VAL A 118 -10.75 5.41 15.54
C VAL A 118 -11.81 6.50 15.73
N ASN A 119 -11.53 7.73 15.30
CA ASN A 119 -12.46 8.85 15.40
C ASN A 119 -13.76 8.63 14.60
N GLU A 120 -13.76 7.82 13.55
CA GLU A 120 -14.99 7.45 12.83
C GLU A 120 -15.97 6.63 13.69
N PHE A 121 -15.47 5.90 14.71
CA PHE A 121 -16.29 5.08 15.61
C PHE A 121 -16.72 5.80 16.89
N VAL A 122 -16.04 6.88 17.27
CA VAL A 122 -16.32 7.65 18.50
C VAL A 122 -17.42 8.70 18.27
N ARG A 123 -17.82 8.93 17.01
CA ARG A 123 -18.78 9.95 16.60
C ARG A 123 -20.24 9.59 16.87
#